data_AF-A0A2D0J160-F1
#
_entry.id   AF-A0A2D0J160-F1
#
_cell.length_a   1.000
_cell.length_b   1.000
_cell.length_c   1.000
_cell.angle_alpha   90.00
_cell.angle_beta   90.00
_cell.angle_gamma   90.00
#
_symmetry.space_group_name_H-M   'P 1'
#
loop_
_entity.id
_entity.type
_entity.pdbx_description
1 polymer ?
#
loop_
_entity_poly.entity_id
_entity_poly.type
_entity_poly.pdbx_seq_one_letter_code
_entity_poly.pdbx_strand_id
1 'polypeptide(L)'
;MDAQSLIPAAIEQWVRGELDGDSGLVVGREVSPFEISAAINSIEARLFITKVELSRDGQNWLMGTIPIKLNEVARLHRGSVQVVMT
;
A
#
# COMPACT_ATOMS: atom_id res chain seq x y z
N MET A 1 14.82 -13.10 2.46
CA MET A 1 13.52 -12.79 1.85
C MET A 1 13.78 -11.79 0.73
N ASP A 2 13.14 -11.97 -0.40
CA ASP A 2 13.24 -11.09 -1.58
C ASP A 2 12.20 -9.96 -1.50
N ALA A 3 12.36 -8.93 -2.34
CA ALA A 3 11.41 -7.82 -2.41
C ALA A 3 9.98 -8.28 -2.73
N GLN A 4 9.84 -9.36 -3.51
CA GLN A 4 8.56 -9.93 -3.92
C GLN A 4 7.75 -10.51 -2.76
N SER A 5 8.42 -11.01 -1.71
CA SER A 5 7.76 -11.50 -0.49
C SER A 5 7.63 -10.43 0.59
N LEU A 6 8.63 -9.55 0.72
CA LEU A 6 8.70 -8.49 1.73
C LEU A 6 7.67 -7.39 1.51
N ILE A 7 7.56 -6.87 0.29
CA ILE A 7 6.66 -5.75 -0.01
C ILE A 7 5.19 -6.12 0.28
N PRO A 8 4.65 -7.26 -0.19
CA PRO A 8 3.27 -7.62 0.12
C PRO A 8 3.02 -7.83 1.62
N ALA A 9 4.01 -8.32 2.37
CA ALA A 9 3.90 -8.47 3.82
C ALA A 9 3.91 -7.12 4.55
N ALA A 10 4.78 -6.20 4.13
CA ALA A 10 4.83 -4.82 4.61
C ALA A 10 3.49 -4.10 4.41
N ILE A 11 2.91 -4.25 3.21
CA ILE A 11 1.59 -3.69 2.90
C ILE A 11 0.48 -4.31 3.73
N GLU A 12 0.54 -5.62 4.00
CA GLU A 12 -0.45 -6.27 4.85
C GLU A 12 -0.42 -5.74 6.30
N GLN A 13 0.77 -5.49 6.86
CA GLN A 13 0.93 -4.86 8.18
C GLN A 13 0.38 -3.43 8.18
N TRP A 14 0.73 -2.64 7.15
CA TRP A 14 0.21 -1.29 7.00
C TRP A 14 -1.32 -1.25 6.90
N VAL A 15 -1.93 -2.11 6.09
CA VAL A 15 -3.39 -2.20 5.93
C VAL A 15 -4.10 -2.43 7.27
N ARG A 16 -3.48 -3.22 8.16
CA ARG A 16 -4.02 -3.53 9.48
C ARG A 16 -3.77 -2.43 10.53
N GLY A 17 -3.05 -1.37 10.18
CA GLY A 17 -2.67 -0.31 11.11
C GLY A 17 -1.66 -0.79 12.16
N GLU A 18 -0.81 -1.75 11.80
CA GLU A 18 0.23 -2.29 12.69
C GLU A 18 1.53 -1.46 12.67
N LEU A 19 1.54 -0.33 11.94
CA LEU A 19 2.68 0.59 11.89
C LEU A 19 2.50 1.73 12.87
N ASP A 20 3.54 2.01 13.65
CA ASP A 20 3.52 3.08 14.64
C ASP A 20 3.18 4.42 13.99
N GLY A 21 2.08 5.03 14.43
CA GLY A 21 1.62 6.32 13.95
C GLY A 21 0.76 6.30 12.68
N ASP A 22 0.47 5.13 12.08
CA ASP A 22 -0.47 4.99 10.96
C ASP A 22 -1.62 4.04 11.31
N SER A 23 -2.86 4.53 11.16
CA SER A 23 -4.06 3.72 11.37
C SER A 23 -4.35 2.71 10.25
N GLY A 24 -3.57 2.74 9.16
CA GLY A 24 -3.73 1.85 8.03
C GLY A 24 -4.99 2.13 7.23
N LEU A 25 -5.62 1.08 6.70
CA LEU A 25 -6.74 1.24 5.78
C LEU A 25 -8.07 1.41 6.51
N VAL A 26 -8.38 2.64 6.92
CA VAL A 26 -9.61 3.02 7.63
C VAL A 26 -10.59 3.81 6.75
N VAL A 27 -11.86 3.90 7.18
CA VAL A 27 -12.90 4.66 6.47
C VAL A 27 -12.67 6.17 6.57
N GLY A 28 -13.08 6.93 5.54
CA GLY A 28 -13.03 8.39 5.58
C GLY A 28 -11.65 9.02 5.39
N ARG A 29 -10.66 8.27 4.90
CA ARG A 29 -9.32 8.79 4.55
C ARG A 29 -9.05 8.71 3.05
N GLU A 30 -8.00 9.40 2.62
CA GLU A 30 -7.42 9.21 1.30
C GLU A 30 -6.25 8.24 1.38
N VAL A 31 -6.07 7.44 0.33
CA VAL A 31 -4.91 6.57 0.15
C VAL A 31 -4.09 7.08 -1.02
N SER A 32 -2.80 7.26 -0.80
CA SER A 32 -1.83 7.82 -1.74
C SER A 32 -0.68 6.83 -2.01
N PRO A 33 -0.03 6.91 -3.18
CA PRO A 33 1.18 6.14 -3.44
C PRO A 33 2.34 6.47 -2.49
N PHE A 34 2.37 7.72 -1.98
CA PHE A 34 3.42 8.21 -1.10
C PHE A 34 3.39 7.52 0.27
N GLU A 35 2.22 7.41 0.91
CA GLU A 35 2.12 6.76 2.23
C GLU A 35 2.44 5.26 2.15
N ILE A 36 2.05 4.61 1.05
CA ILE A 36 2.37 3.19 0.79
C ILE A 36 3.89 3.02 0.63
N SER A 37 4.55 3.94 -0.08
CA SER A 37 6.01 3.93 -0.20
C SER A 37 6.68 4.15 1.16
N ALA A 38 6.17 5.09 1.96
CA ALA A 38 6.68 5.38 3.30
C ALA A 38 6.52 4.17 4.23
N ALA A 39 5.37 3.50 4.20
CA ALA A 39 5.07 2.30 4.99
C ALA A 39 5.98 1.12 4.63
N ILE A 40 6.28 0.91 3.34
CA ILE A 40 7.26 -0.12 2.94
C ILE A 40 8.66 0.27 3.45
N ASN A 41 9.07 1.52 3.27
CA ASN A 41 10.40 2.01 3.68
C ASN A 41 10.60 2.01 5.20
N SER A 42 9.55 2.19 6.00
CA SER A 42 9.64 2.12 7.45
C SER A 42 9.91 0.71 7.97
N ILE A 43 9.52 -0.32 7.20
CA ILE A 43 9.72 -1.73 7.53
C ILE A 43 11.03 -2.25 6.92
N GLU A 44 11.31 -1.88 5.67
CA GLU A 44 12.47 -2.36 4.92
C GLU A 44 13.17 -1.18 4.21
N ALA A 45 14.05 -0.51 4.95
CA ALA A 45 14.75 0.70 4.49
C ALA A 45 15.77 0.45 3.36
N ARG A 46 16.12 -0.82 3.06
CA ARG A 46 17.07 -1.15 1.98
C ARG A 46 16.43 -1.13 0.59
N LEU A 47 15.10 -1.12 0.51
CA LEU A 47 14.40 -1.08 -0.77
C LEU A 47 14.33 0.36 -1.29
N PHE A 48 14.64 0.52 -2.57
CA PHE A 48 14.46 1.80 -3.25
C PHE A 48 13.23 1.73 -4.15
N ILE A 49 12.13 2.29 -3.66
CA ILE A 49 10.85 2.30 -4.38
C ILE A 49 10.88 3.44 -5.40
N THR A 50 10.82 3.09 -6.68
CA THR A 50 10.85 4.06 -7.78
C THR A 50 9.46 4.54 -8.17
N LYS A 51 8.44 3.69 -8.02
CA LYS A 51 7.06 3.97 -8.44
C LYS A 51 6.08 3.11 -7.65
N VAL A 52 4.96 3.72 -7.26
CA VAL A 52 3.78 3.03 -6.71
C VAL A 52 2.56 3.49 -7.49
N GLU A 53 1.73 2.54 -7.89
CA GLU A 53 0.46 2.78 -8.58
C GLU A 53 -0.66 2.10 -7.83
N LEU A 54 -1.83 2.74 -7.83
CA LEU A 54 -3.02 2.25 -7.16
C LEU A 54 -4.09 1.87 -8.18
N SER A 55 -4.89 0.87 -7.84
CA SER A 55 -6.01 0.43 -8.66
C SER A 55 -7.17 -0.04 -7.78
N ARG A 56 -8.40 0.23 -8.24
CA ARG A 56 -9.63 -0.30 -7.62
C ARG A 56 -10.12 -1.58 -8.29
N ASP A 57 -9.74 -1.80 -9.55
CA ASP A 57 -10.26 -2.86 -10.41
C ASP A 57 -9.17 -3.84 -10.89
N GLY A 58 -7.90 -3.57 -10.56
CA GLY A 58 -6.73 -4.34 -11.01
C GLY A 58 -6.38 -4.14 -12.49
N GLN A 59 -7.06 -3.23 -13.19
CA GLN A 59 -6.89 -2.99 -14.63
C GLN A 59 -6.41 -1.57 -14.91
N ASN A 60 -7.02 -0.59 -14.24
CA ASN A 60 -6.69 0.82 -14.36
C ASN A 60 -5.81 1.24 -13.19
N TRP A 61 -4.59 1.66 -13.51
CA TRP A 61 -3.57 2.04 -12.54
C TRP A 61 -3.34 3.55 -12.59
N LEU A 62 -3.20 4.17 -11.41
CA LEU A 62 -2.99 5.61 -11.29
C LEU A 62 -1.98 5.95 -10.20
N MET A 63 -1.24 7.04 -10.42
CA MET A 63 -0.29 7.63 -9.45
C MET A 63 -0.93 8.76 -8.61
N GLY A 64 -2.26 8.75 -8.48
CA GLY A 64 -3.03 9.72 -7.70
C GLY A 64 -3.57 9.11 -6.41
N THR A 65 -4.41 9.87 -5.71
CA THR A 65 -5.06 9.39 -4.49
C THR A 65 -6.37 8.65 -4.80
N ILE A 66 -6.70 7.68 -3.94
CA ILE A 66 -7.98 6.99 -3.91
C ILE A 66 -8.71 7.44 -2.65
N PRO A 67 -9.80 8.23 -2.75
CA PRO A 67 -10.61 8.57 -1.58
C PRO A 67 -11.44 7.36 -1.13
N ILE A 68 -11.40 7.06 0.17
CA ILE A 68 -12.27 6.10 0.85
C ILE A 68 -13.33 6.90 1.59
N LYS A 69 -14.59 6.83 1.15
CA LYS A 69 -15.67 7.57 1.81
C LYS A 69 -15.94 7.01 3.21
N LEU A 70 -16.63 7.80 4.04
CA LEU A 70 -17.02 7.38 5.40
C LEU A 70 -17.88 6.12 5.43
N ASN A 71 -18.59 5.83 4.35
CA ASN A 71 -19.45 4.66 4.19
C ASN A 71 -18.81 3.55 3.33
N GLU A 72 -17.51 3.63 3.04
CA GLU A 72 -16.78 2.65 2.23
C GLU A 72 -15.69 1.99 3.08
N VAL A 73 -15.67 0.65 3.12
CA VAL A 73 -14.60 -0.12 3.76
C VAL A 73 -13.68 -0.66 2.68
N ALA A 74 -12.52 -0.03 2.51
CA ALA A 74 -11.51 -0.52 1.59
C ALA A 74 -10.82 -1.77 2.15
N ARG A 75 -10.45 -2.70 1.26
CA ARG A 75 -9.73 -3.92 1.60
C ARG A 75 -8.62 -4.13 0.58
N LEU A 76 -7.47 -4.56 1.06
CA LEU A 76 -6.34 -4.93 0.23
C LEU A 76 -5.83 -6.29 0.70
N HIS A 77 -5.79 -7.24 -0.22
CA HIS A 77 -5.28 -8.58 0.05
C HIS A 77 -3.85 -8.70 -0.48
N ARG A 78 -3.04 -9.55 0.16
CA ARG A 78 -1.65 -9.79 -0.25
C ARG A 78 -1.51 -10.15 -1.73
N GLY A 79 -2.44 -10.94 -2.27
CA GLY A 79 -2.47 -11.34 -3.69
C GLY A 79 -2.83 -10.21 -4.67
N SER A 80 -3.30 -9.07 -4.18
CA SER A 80 -3.60 -7.88 -4.98
C SER A 80 -2.37 -6.97 -5.15
N VAL A 81 -1.27 -7.25 -4.47
CA VAL A 81 -0.02 -6.48 -4.58
C VAL A 81 0.87 -7.12 -5.64
N GLN A 82 1.23 -6.33 -6.65
CA GLN A 82 2.16 -6.74 -7.70
C GLN A 82 3.48 -6.01 -7.53
N VAL A 83 4.58 -6.76 -7.49
CA VAL A 83 5.93 -6.21 -7.38
C VAL A 83 6.66 -6.44 -8.70
N VAL A 84 7.01 -5.35 -9.36
CA VAL A 84 7.80 -5.36 -10.60
C VAL A 84 9.22 -4.95 -10.28
N MET A 85 10.18 -5.81 -10.61
CA MET A 85 11.62 -5.52 -10.49
C MET A 85 12.17 -5.24 -11.88
N THR A 86 12.87 -4.13 -12.03
CA THR A 86 13.51 -3.68 -13.28
C THR A 86 15.00 -3.52 -13.08
#